data_AF-A0A2G5TSE7-F1
#
_entry.id   AF-A0A2G5TSE7-F1
#
_cell.length_a   1.000
_cell.length_b   1.000
_cell.length_c   1.000
_cell.angle_alpha   90.00
_cell.angle_beta   90.00
_cell.angle_gamma   90.00
#
_symmetry.space_group_name_H-M   'P 1'
#
loop_
_entity.id
_entity.type
_entity.pdbx_description
1 polymer ?
#
loop_
_entity_poly.entity_id
_entity_poly.type
_entity_poly.pdbx_seq_one_letter_code
_entity_poly.pdbx_strand_id
1 'polypeptide(L)'
;MTTPGKRICAQCTGGNYHLRWDLMHVSEHGQDMGWVEEWATADCVDGKIRYTSCVTTCMTVTIQRPENGEKLDSIMMACADDMFWSTPDIPDTRAWYKRKDGMIVFEEDARYVAERMSHTIVYEFNTTSSDDATTIGVFEDKIIY
;
A
#
# COMPACT_ATOMS: atom_id res chain seq x y z
N MET A 1 7.66 -3.69 -28.19
CA MET A 1 6.33 -3.42 -27.60
C MET A 1 6.04 -4.54 -26.64
N THR A 2 6.42 -4.40 -25.38
CA THR A 2 6.11 -5.36 -24.32
C THR A 2 4.68 -5.12 -23.90
N THR A 3 3.79 -6.10 -24.09
CA THR A 3 2.51 -6.14 -23.38
C THR A 3 2.81 -5.93 -21.89
N PRO A 4 2.17 -4.98 -21.19
CA PRO A 4 2.34 -4.85 -19.75
C PRO A 4 2.03 -6.22 -19.13
N GLY A 5 3.07 -6.88 -18.63
CA GLY A 5 2.97 -8.22 -18.09
C GLY A 5 2.14 -8.13 -16.83
N LYS A 6 1.04 -8.88 -16.78
CA LYS A 6 0.29 -9.08 -15.53
C LYS A 6 1.27 -9.46 -14.43
N ARG A 7 1.26 -8.72 -13.33
CA ARG A 7 2.13 -8.93 -12.17
C ARG A 7 1.37 -9.73 -11.13
N ILE A 8 2.08 -10.48 -10.30
CA ILE A 8 1.46 -11.17 -9.16
C ILE A 8 1.87 -10.41 -7.90
N CYS A 9 0.91 -9.85 -7.18
CA CYS A 9 1.18 -9.07 -5.99
C CYS A 9 0.60 -9.75 -4.76
N ALA A 10 1.33 -9.62 -3.66
CA ALA A 10 0.86 -10.01 -2.34
C ALA A 10 -0.32 -9.11 -1.95
N GLN A 11 -1.34 -9.73 -1.37
CA GLN A 11 -2.52 -9.10 -0.81
C GLN A 11 -2.68 -9.57 0.62
N CYS A 12 -2.38 -8.68 1.56
CA CYS A 12 -2.47 -8.91 2.99
C CYS A 12 -2.48 -7.57 3.73
N THR A 13 -2.90 -7.61 4.98
CA THR A 13 -2.77 -6.50 5.94
C THR A 13 -2.12 -7.03 7.20
N GLY A 14 -1.48 -6.19 8.00
CA GLY A 14 -0.79 -6.63 9.21
C GLY A 14 -0.74 -5.54 10.27
N GLY A 15 -0.56 -5.95 11.53
CA GLY A 15 -0.57 -5.04 12.66
C GLY A 15 -1.94 -4.38 12.87
N ASN A 16 -1.97 -3.06 13.01
CA ASN A 16 -3.19 -2.32 13.30
C ASN A 16 -3.93 -1.78 12.06
N TYR A 17 -3.61 -2.27 10.85
CA TYR A 17 -4.04 -1.61 9.60
C TYR A 17 -5.56 -1.38 9.53
N HIS A 18 -6.38 -2.35 9.94
CA HIS A 18 -7.84 -2.21 9.96
C HIS A 18 -8.36 -1.17 10.96
N LEU A 19 -7.59 -0.89 12.02
CA LEU A 19 -7.89 0.17 12.99
C LEU A 19 -7.44 1.55 12.49
N ARG A 20 -6.71 1.62 11.38
CA ARG A 20 -6.19 2.85 10.74
C ARG A 20 -6.99 3.27 9.51
N TRP A 21 -8.24 2.81 9.41
CA TRP A 21 -9.18 3.21 8.36
C TRP A 21 -9.22 4.72 8.14
N ASP A 22 -9.29 5.46 9.25
CA ASP A 22 -9.34 6.92 9.31
C ASP A 22 -8.10 7.58 8.70
N LEU A 23 -6.92 6.93 8.76
CA LEU A 23 -5.73 7.43 8.08
C LEU A 23 -5.84 7.30 6.56
N MET A 24 -6.55 6.30 6.04
CA MET A 24 -6.62 6.02 4.60
C MET A 24 -7.85 6.64 3.92
N HIS A 25 -8.81 7.13 4.72
CA HIS A 25 -10.04 7.81 4.27
C HIS A 25 -10.24 9.11 5.03
N VAL A 26 -9.68 10.20 4.49
CA VAL A 26 -9.88 11.56 5.02
C VAL A 26 -10.41 12.42 3.89
N SER A 27 -11.74 12.41 3.72
CA SER A 27 -12.41 13.16 2.66
C SER A 27 -12.11 14.67 2.73
N GLU A 28 -11.98 15.24 3.93
CA GLU A 28 -11.62 16.65 4.15
C GLU A 28 -10.23 17.00 3.59
N HIS A 29 -9.33 16.03 3.49
CA HIS A 29 -7.97 16.20 2.97
C HIS A 29 -7.82 15.61 1.56
N GLY A 30 -8.93 15.21 0.92
CA GLY A 30 -8.92 14.59 -0.41
C GLY A 30 -8.23 13.23 -0.44
N GLN A 31 -8.10 12.55 0.70
CA GLN A 31 -7.58 11.19 0.77
C GLN A 31 -8.75 10.20 0.62
N ASP A 32 -8.74 9.45 -0.48
CA ASP A 32 -9.75 8.46 -0.82
C ASP A 32 -9.08 7.24 -1.49
N MET A 33 -8.82 6.22 -0.66
CA MET A 33 -8.23 4.96 -1.10
C MET A 33 -9.31 3.88 -1.18
N GLY A 34 -9.17 2.90 -2.08
CA GLY A 34 -10.02 1.73 -2.07
C GLY A 34 -9.89 0.97 -0.74
N TRP A 35 -10.98 0.31 -0.33
CA TRP A 35 -10.97 -0.65 0.76
C TRP A 35 -11.53 -1.97 0.32
N VAL A 36 -10.81 -3.04 0.62
CA VAL A 36 -11.28 -4.39 0.31
C VAL A 36 -11.44 -5.14 1.63
N GLU A 37 -12.69 -5.47 1.98
CA GLU A 37 -13.00 -6.19 3.22
C GLU A 37 -12.25 -7.52 3.36
N GLU A 38 -11.92 -8.15 2.23
CA GLU A 38 -11.21 -9.43 2.17
C GLU A 38 -9.77 -9.36 2.71
N TRP A 39 -9.21 -8.16 2.87
CA TRP A 39 -7.91 -7.94 3.51
C TRP A 39 -7.85 -8.49 4.94
N ALA A 40 -8.98 -8.48 5.67
CA ALA A 40 -9.06 -8.99 7.05
C ALA A 40 -8.80 -10.50 7.20
N THR A 41 -8.72 -11.24 6.09
CA THR A 41 -8.49 -12.68 6.10
C THR A 41 -7.04 -13.09 5.77
N ALA A 42 -6.18 -12.12 5.46
CA ALA A 42 -4.78 -12.33 5.10
C ALA A 42 -3.88 -11.44 5.97
N ASP A 43 -2.87 -12.05 6.60
CA ASP A 43 -1.99 -11.39 7.56
C ASP A 43 -0.55 -11.36 7.05
N CYS A 44 -0.02 -10.17 6.77
CA CYS A 44 1.37 -10.00 6.31
C CYS A 44 2.40 -10.35 7.40
N VAL A 45 2.01 -10.25 8.67
CA VAL A 45 2.84 -10.56 9.84
C VAL A 45 2.98 -12.07 9.93
N ASP A 46 1.86 -12.78 10.09
CA ASP A 46 1.84 -14.25 10.20
C ASP A 46 2.21 -15.00 8.88
N GLY A 47 2.61 -14.28 7.82
CA GLY A 47 2.91 -14.86 6.50
C GLY A 47 1.70 -15.46 5.77
N LYS A 48 0.47 -15.11 6.17
CA LYS A 48 -0.78 -15.55 5.53
C LYS A 48 -1.12 -14.64 4.37
N ILE A 49 -0.47 -14.86 3.23
CA ILE A 49 -0.57 -14.00 2.06
C ILE A 49 -1.48 -14.60 0.99
N ARG A 50 -2.32 -13.74 0.39
CA ARG A 50 -3.00 -14.05 -0.88
C ARG A 50 -2.24 -13.44 -2.03
N TYR A 51 -2.27 -14.08 -3.19
CA TYR A 51 -1.67 -13.53 -4.40
C TYR A 51 -2.75 -13.18 -5.41
N THR A 52 -2.66 -11.98 -5.96
CA THR A 52 -3.60 -11.48 -6.96
C THR A 52 -2.86 -10.97 -8.19
N SER A 53 -3.53 -10.96 -9.34
CA SER A 53 -2.95 -10.47 -10.59
C SER A 53 -3.24 -8.99 -10.77
N CYS A 54 -2.20 -8.18 -10.92
CA CYS A 54 -2.30 -6.73 -11.13
C CYS A 54 -1.85 -6.33 -12.54
N VAL A 55 -2.45 -5.26 -13.05
CA VAL A 55 -2.15 -4.65 -14.34
C VAL A 55 -1.04 -3.60 -14.19
N THR A 56 -1.10 -2.83 -13.11
CA THR A 56 -0.16 -1.77 -12.78
C THR A 56 0.83 -2.29 -11.73
N THR A 57 1.15 -1.58 -10.67
CA THR A 57 2.20 -1.98 -9.71
C THR A 57 1.68 -2.81 -8.54
N CYS A 58 2.59 -3.56 -7.92
CA CYS A 58 2.40 -4.01 -6.54
C CYS A 58 2.63 -2.82 -5.62
N MET A 59 1.77 -2.67 -4.63
CA MET A 59 1.84 -1.61 -3.64
C MET A 59 2.09 -2.19 -2.26
N THR A 60 2.96 -1.53 -1.51
CA THR A 60 3.13 -1.71 -0.07
C THR A 60 2.86 -0.38 0.63
N VAL A 61 1.98 -0.39 1.62
CA VAL A 61 1.73 0.74 2.51
C VAL A 61 2.22 0.36 3.89
N THR A 62 3.11 1.16 4.47
CA THR A 62 3.50 1.02 5.87
C THR A 62 3.07 2.25 6.65
N ILE A 63 2.54 2.03 7.84
CA ILE A 63 2.16 3.08 8.79
C ILE A 63 3.10 2.93 9.99
N GLN A 64 3.72 4.03 10.39
CA GLN A 64 4.66 4.06 11.50
C GLN A 64 4.23 5.07 12.54
N ARG A 65 4.50 4.75 13.81
CA ARG A 65 4.27 5.62 14.96
C ARG A 65 5.60 6.19 15.46
N PRO A 66 5.63 7.47 15.91
CA PRO A 66 6.79 8.07 16.53
C PRO A 66 6.88 7.62 18.00
N GLU A 67 7.37 6.40 18.25
CA GLU A 67 7.59 5.85 19.60
C GLU A 67 9.05 5.40 19.74
N ASN A 68 9.92 6.28 20.28
CA ASN A 68 11.37 6.02 20.46
C ASN A 68 12.10 5.56 19.18
N GLY A 69 11.73 6.15 18.04
CA GLY A 69 12.09 5.71 16.69
C GLY A 69 10.83 5.48 15.87
N GLU A 70 10.94 5.49 14.54
CA GLU A 70 9.81 5.10 13.68
C GLU A 70 9.54 3.61 13.87
N LYS A 71 8.46 3.30 14.58
CA LYS A 71 8.05 1.93 14.88
C LYS A 71 6.93 1.53 13.93
N LEU A 72 7.05 0.35 13.30
CA LEU A 72 6.05 -0.14 12.37
C LEU A 72 4.75 -0.47 13.13
N ASP A 73 3.69 0.25 12.80
CA ASP A 73 2.35 0.10 13.38
C ASP A 73 1.49 -0.85 12.55
N SER A 74 1.55 -0.67 11.22
CA SER A 74 0.70 -1.39 10.29
C SER A 74 1.40 -1.55 8.94
N ILE A 75 1.02 -2.61 8.23
CA ILE A 75 1.42 -2.85 6.85
C ILE A 75 0.21 -3.29 6.02
N MET A 76 0.19 -2.93 4.75
CA MET A 76 -0.71 -3.48 3.76
C MET A 76 0.06 -3.71 2.46
N MET A 77 -0.21 -4.83 1.82
CA MET A 77 0.24 -5.11 0.46
C MET A 77 -0.99 -5.36 -0.40
N ALA A 78 -1.02 -4.82 -1.62
CA ALA A 78 -2.11 -5.01 -2.57
C ALA A 78 -1.68 -4.66 -4.00
N CYS A 79 -2.60 -4.84 -4.97
CA CYS A 79 -2.51 -4.15 -6.25
C CYS A 79 -2.69 -2.64 -6.04
N ALA A 80 -1.94 -1.81 -6.77
CA ALA A 80 -2.24 -0.39 -6.90
C ALA A 80 -3.44 -0.11 -7.85
N ASP A 81 -3.87 -1.13 -8.60
CA ASP A 81 -5.03 -1.06 -9.49
C ASP A 81 -6.26 -0.59 -8.71
N ASP A 82 -6.91 0.46 -9.21
CA ASP A 82 -8.17 1.01 -8.67
C ASP A 82 -8.11 1.42 -7.19
N MET A 83 -6.90 1.60 -6.65
CA MET A 83 -6.67 1.81 -5.22
C MET A 83 -6.78 3.28 -4.81
N PHE A 84 -6.57 4.25 -5.70
CA PHE A 84 -6.57 5.66 -5.31
C PHE A 84 -7.50 6.47 -6.21
N TRP A 85 -8.60 6.96 -5.65
CA TRP A 85 -9.45 7.96 -6.32
C TRP A 85 -8.82 9.36 -6.23
N SER A 86 -8.29 9.68 -5.05
CA SER A 86 -7.54 10.89 -4.78
C SER A 86 -6.63 10.72 -3.58
N THR A 87 -5.47 11.39 -3.60
CA THR A 87 -4.58 11.46 -2.44
C THR A 87 -3.70 12.71 -2.56
N PRO A 88 -3.54 13.51 -1.48
CA PRO A 88 -2.54 14.57 -1.44
C PRO A 88 -1.11 14.05 -1.25
N ASP A 89 -0.96 12.76 -0.89
CA ASP A 89 0.33 12.16 -0.53
C ASP A 89 1.21 11.88 -1.76
N ILE A 90 0.58 11.83 -2.93
CA ILE A 90 1.22 11.49 -4.20
C ILE A 90 1.10 12.71 -5.13
N PRO A 91 2.22 13.42 -5.40
CA PRO A 91 2.19 14.66 -6.17
C PRO A 91 1.71 14.43 -7.61
N ASP A 92 0.69 15.17 -8.03
CA ASP A 92 0.07 15.14 -9.37
C ASP A 92 0.90 15.86 -10.45
N THR A 93 2.00 16.49 -10.06
CA THR A 93 2.82 17.37 -10.91
C THR A 93 3.79 16.61 -11.82
N ARG A 94 3.85 15.28 -11.73
CA ARG A 94 4.72 14.47 -12.59
C ARG A 94 4.05 14.20 -13.94
N ALA A 95 4.84 14.27 -15.02
CA ALA A 95 4.36 14.11 -16.40
C ALA A 95 3.69 12.75 -16.69
N TRP A 96 3.90 11.76 -15.82
CA TRP A 96 3.34 10.42 -15.93
C TRP A 96 2.11 10.19 -15.03
N TYR A 97 1.67 11.20 -14.25
CA TYR A 97 0.43 11.11 -13.48
C TYR A 97 -0.73 10.83 -14.44
N LYS A 98 -1.22 9.59 -14.42
CA LYS A 98 -2.27 9.11 -15.31
C LYS A 98 -3.51 8.88 -14.47
N ARG A 99 -4.62 9.46 -14.91
CA ARG A 99 -5.94 9.05 -14.42
C ARG A 99 -6.60 8.15 -15.45
N LYS A 100 -7.19 7.05 -14.98
CA LYS A 100 -8.05 6.18 -15.78
C LYS A 100 -9.35 6.01 -15.03
N ASP A 101 -10.47 6.33 -15.69
CA ASP A 101 -11.81 6.25 -15.10
C ASP A 101 -11.97 6.98 -13.75
N GLY A 102 -11.15 8.02 -13.52
CA GLY A 102 -11.13 8.84 -12.29
C GLY A 102 -10.04 8.45 -11.29
N MET A 103 -9.50 7.23 -11.35
CA MET A 103 -8.50 6.70 -10.43
C MET A 103 -7.07 6.99 -10.91
N ILE A 104 -6.13 7.05 -9.97
CA ILE A 104 -4.70 7.24 -10.23
C ILE A 104 -4.06 5.90 -10.62
N VAL A 105 -3.25 5.93 -11.68
CA VAL A 105 -2.57 4.75 -12.24
C VAL A 105 -1.07 4.82 -11.94
N PHE A 106 -0.50 3.74 -11.40
CA PHE A 106 0.91 3.65 -10.99
C PHE A 106 1.67 2.66 -11.86
N GLU A 107 2.46 3.13 -12.83
CA GLU A 107 3.19 2.26 -13.76
C GLU A 107 4.72 2.30 -13.60
N GLU A 108 5.22 2.93 -12.55
CA GLU A 108 6.65 3.04 -12.24
C GLU A 108 6.95 2.62 -10.80
N ASP A 109 8.22 2.28 -10.56
CA ASP A 109 8.74 2.09 -9.22
C ASP A 109 8.79 3.47 -8.54
N ALA A 110 8.12 3.61 -7.41
CA ALA A 110 8.02 4.88 -6.72
C ALA A 110 7.88 4.70 -5.22
N ARG A 111 8.35 5.71 -4.47
CA ARG A 111 8.21 5.77 -3.02
C ARG A 111 7.75 7.15 -2.60
N TYR A 112 6.69 7.19 -1.80
CA TYR A 112 6.12 8.41 -1.23
C TYR A 112 6.06 8.29 0.28
N VAL A 113 6.27 9.42 0.95
CA VAL A 113 6.17 9.52 2.41
C VAL A 113 5.25 10.68 2.70
N ALA A 114 4.25 10.43 3.55
CA ALA A 114 3.33 11.42 4.04
C ALA A 114 3.25 11.36 5.56
N GLU A 115 2.86 12.47 6.18
CA GLU A 115 2.55 12.52 7.60
C GLU A 115 1.07 12.82 7.77
N ARG A 116 0.39 12.02 8.59
CA ARG A 116 -1.04 12.19 8.87
C ARG A 116 -1.35 11.76 10.30
N MET A 117 -2.01 12.65 11.05
CA MET A 117 -2.43 12.37 12.44
C MET A 117 -1.31 11.77 13.30
N SER A 118 -0.11 12.36 13.22
CA SER A 118 1.11 11.90 13.91
C SER A 118 1.61 10.50 13.52
N HIS A 119 1.25 10.01 12.34
CA HIS A 119 1.81 8.79 11.75
C HIS A 119 2.60 9.12 10.48
N THR A 120 3.74 8.46 10.30
CA THR A 120 4.44 8.43 9.02
C THR A 120 3.80 7.33 8.16
N ILE A 121 3.32 7.66 6.98
CA ILE A 121 2.77 6.72 6.01
C ILE A 121 3.72 6.66 4.83
N VAL A 122 4.22 5.47 4.52
CA VAL A 122 5.09 5.22 3.38
C VAL A 122 4.34 4.37 2.36
N TYR A 123 4.25 4.86 1.13
CA TYR A 123 3.72 4.14 -0.01
C TYR A 123 4.87 3.74 -0.92
N GLU A 124 4.99 2.45 -1.22
CA GLU A 124 5.98 1.90 -2.14
C GLU A 124 5.26 1.18 -3.27
N PHE A 125 5.62 1.53 -4.50
CA PHE A 125 5.09 0.95 -5.72
C PHE A 125 6.22 0.24 -6.45
N ASN A 126 5.97 -0.97 -6.91
CA ASN A 126 6.95 -1.78 -7.62
C ASN A 126 6.34 -2.43 -8.86
N THR A 127 7.06 -2.34 -9.97
CA THR A 127 6.75 -2.92 -11.27
C THR A 127 7.24 -4.37 -11.41
N THR A 128 7.78 -4.97 -10.36
CA THR A 128 8.01 -6.41 -10.24
C THR A 128 6.89 -7.07 -9.43
N SER A 129 6.65 -8.36 -9.68
CA SER A 129 5.79 -9.17 -8.80
C SER A 129 6.33 -9.15 -7.36
N SER A 130 5.45 -9.34 -6.38
CA SER A 130 5.84 -9.47 -4.97
C SER A 130 6.65 -10.75 -4.73
N ASP A 131 7.55 -10.69 -3.76
CA ASP A 131 8.30 -11.85 -3.27
C ASP A 131 7.38 -12.86 -2.56
N ASP A 132 7.89 -14.08 -2.35
CA ASP A 132 7.12 -15.13 -1.68
C ASP A 132 6.96 -14.86 -0.17
N ALA A 133 5.95 -15.47 0.46
CA ALA A 133 5.50 -15.13 1.82
C ALA A 133 6.57 -15.31 2.89
N THR A 134 7.50 -16.24 2.67
CA THR A 134 8.66 -16.49 3.54
C THR A 134 9.65 -15.34 3.59
N THR A 135 9.67 -14.49 2.55
CA THR A 135 10.53 -13.28 2.47
C THR A 135 9.82 -12.06 3.05
N ILE A 136 8.48 -12.07 3.04
CA ILE A 136 7.62 -11.01 3.59
C ILE A 136 7.47 -11.13 5.12
N GLY A 137 7.52 -12.35 5.69
CA GLY A 137 7.49 -12.58 7.15
C GLY A 137 8.56 -11.87 7.96
N VAL A 138 9.57 -11.24 7.32
CA VAL A 138 10.57 -10.36 7.97
C VAL A 138 9.93 -9.11 8.63
N PHE A 139 8.66 -8.82 8.36
CA PHE A 139 7.92 -7.77 9.07
C PHE A 139 7.49 -8.16 10.50
N GLU A 140 7.44 -9.45 10.86
CA GLU A 140 7.13 -9.90 12.24
C GLU A 140 8.09 -9.32 13.27
N ASP A 141 9.39 -9.32 12.98
CA ASP A 141 10.42 -8.78 13.88
C ASP A 141 10.37 -7.24 14.00
N LYS A 142 9.55 -6.57 13.18
CA LYS A 142 9.45 -5.10 13.11
C LYS A 142 8.14 -4.54 13.64
N ILE A 143 7.09 -5.36 13.74
CA ILE A 143 5.78 -4.96 14.25
C ILE A 143 5.72 -5.31 15.74
N ILE A 144 5.64 -4.30 16.60
CA ILE A 144 5.44 -4.55 18.04
C ILE A 144 4.07 -4.03 18.43
N TYR A 145 3.20 -4.97 18.80
CA TYR A 145 1.84 -4.75 19.32
C TYR A 145 1.81 -3.79 20.52
#